data_AF-A0A7V2LLR2-F1
#
_entry.id   AF-A0A7V2LLR2-F1
#
_cell.length_a   1.000
_cell.length_b   1.000
_cell.length_c   1.000
_cell.angle_alpha   90.00
_cell.angle_beta   90.00
_cell.angle_gamma   90.00
#
_symmetry.space_group_name_H-M   'P 1'
#
loop_
_entity.id
_entity.type
_entity.pdbx_description
1 polymer ?
#
loop_
_entity_poly.entity_id
_entity_poly.type
_entity_poly.pdbx_seq_one_letter_code
_entity_poly.pdbx_strand_id
1 'polypeptide(L)'
;MNSKRTVLWLSQEDVIAAGGLDMAAAVADLEEVFRLHGEGDYVLPEKIVLDWEEPPPGELHNHINIMPGYLGGRFDVVGLKDIASFPRNP
;
A
#
# COMPACT_ATOMS: atom_id res chain seq x y z
N MET A 1 -4.49 -24.12 23.38
CA MET A 1 -4.42 -22.72 23.85
C MET A 1 -5.26 -21.87 22.91
N ASN A 2 -6.27 -21.17 23.43
CA ASN A 2 -7.10 -20.27 22.62
C ASN A 2 -6.39 -18.90 22.60
N SER A 3 -5.52 -18.65 21.61
CA SER A 3 -4.86 -17.34 21.52
C SER A 3 -5.87 -16.33 20.98
N LYS A 4 -6.16 -15.30 21.79
CA LYS A 4 -6.97 -14.17 21.34
C LYS A 4 -6.21 -13.48 20.20
N ARG A 5 -6.82 -13.42 19.01
CA ARG A 5 -6.29 -12.66 17.88
C ARG A 5 -6.81 -11.23 17.99
N THR A 6 -5.92 -10.26 17.87
CA THR A 6 -6.24 -8.83 17.90
C THR A 6 -5.66 -8.15 16.67
N VAL A 7 -6.34 -7.12 16.19
CA VAL A 7 -5.86 -6.27 15.09
C VAL A 7 -5.50 -4.91 15.68
N LEU A 8 -4.30 -4.43 15.38
CA LEU A 8 -3.92 -3.04 15.66
C LEU A 8 -4.49 -2.16 14.55
N TRP A 9 -5.41 -1.27 14.90
CA TRP A 9 -5.91 -0.23 14.00
C TRP A 9 -5.10 1.04 14.23
N LEU A 10 -4.60 1.64 13.16
CA LEU A 10 -3.90 2.92 13.18
C LEU A 10 -4.67 3.92 12.33
N SER A 11 -5.15 4.99 12.96
CA SER A 11 -5.67 6.16 12.26
C SER A 11 -4.54 6.92 11.55
N GLN A 12 -4.89 7.92 10.75
CA GLN A 12 -3.88 8.79 10.12
C GLN A 12 -3.04 9.51 11.19
N GLU A 13 -3.66 9.97 12.27
CA GLU A 13 -2.99 10.60 13.40
C GLU A 13 -2.02 9.63 14.09
N ASP A 14 -2.41 8.36 14.27
CA ASP A 14 -1.53 7.34 14.84
C ASP A 14 -0.33 7.05 13.94
N VAL A 15 -0.53 6.98 12.61
CA VAL A 15 0.57 6.80 11.64
C VAL A 15 1.53 7.97 11.66
N ILE A 16 1.02 9.21 11.70
CA ILE A 16 1.86 10.42 11.82
C ILE A 16 2.63 10.39 13.14
N ALA A 17 1.97 10.08 14.26
CA ALA A 17 2.61 10.00 15.57
C ALA A 17 3.69 8.90 15.66
N ALA A 18 3.52 7.81 14.91
CA ALA A 18 4.50 6.73 14.78
C ALA A 18 5.69 7.07 13.86
N GLY A 19 5.72 8.27 13.27
CA GLY A 19 6.81 8.71 12.39
C GLY A 19 6.53 8.55 10.89
N GLY A 20 5.28 8.35 10.48
CA GLY A 20 4.90 8.14 9.07
C GLY A 20 5.19 9.30 8.11
N LEU A 21 5.69 10.45 8.63
CA LEU A 21 6.16 11.58 7.83
C LEU A 21 7.70 11.67 7.72
N ASP A 22 8.44 10.72 8.32
CA ASP A 22 9.89 10.67 8.20
C ASP A 22 10.30 10.11 6.82
N MET A 23 10.60 11.04 5.91
CA MET A 23 10.99 10.69 4.55
C MET A 23 12.37 10.01 4.46
N ALA A 24 13.27 10.25 5.40
CA ALA A 24 14.59 9.60 5.39
C ALA A 24 14.44 8.11 5.75
N ALA A 25 13.61 7.81 6.77
CA ALA A 25 13.26 6.44 7.10
C ALA A 25 12.53 5.74 5.95
N ALA A 26 11.56 6.42 5.30
CA ALA A 26 10.83 5.87 4.17
C ALA A 26 11.75 5.53 2.97
N VAL A 27 12.73 6.39 2.67
CA VAL A 27 13.71 6.13 1.60
C VAL A 27 14.60 4.93 1.95
N ALA A 28 15.07 4.83 3.18
CA ALA A 28 15.87 3.69 3.63
C ALA A 28 15.09 2.36 3.53
N ASP A 29 13.81 2.36 3.87
CA ASP A 29 12.94 1.19 3.67
C ASP A 29 12.76 0.87 2.18
N LEU A 30 12.58 1.87 1.32
CA LEU A 30 12.45 1.68 -0.14
C LEU A 30 13.71 1.10 -0.77
N GLU A 31 14.91 1.52 -0.36
CA GLU A 31 16.17 0.95 -0.85
C GLU A 31 16.23 -0.57 -0.59
N GLU A 32 15.81 -1.01 0.60
CA GLU A 32 15.74 -2.42 0.94
C GLU A 32 14.65 -3.16 0.14
N VAL A 33 13.47 -2.55 -0.03
CA VAL A 33 12.39 -3.10 -0.87
C VAL A 33 12.87 -3.31 -2.30
N PHE A 34 13.56 -2.33 -2.89
CA PHE A 34 14.10 -2.43 -4.24
C PHE A 34 15.22 -3.47 -4.36
N ARG A 35 16.06 -3.61 -3.33
CA ARG A 35 17.08 -4.67 -3.25
C ARG A 35 16.41 -6.06 -3.29
N LEU A 36 15.43 -6.30 -2.40
CA LEU A 36 14.68 -7.57 -2.34
C LEU A 36 13.93 -7.86 -3.64
N HIS A 37 13.35 -6.83 -4.26
CA HIS A 37 12.76 -6.94 -5.58
C HIS A 37 13.80 -7.37 -6.63
N GLY A 38 14.98 -6.74 -6.65
CA GLY A 38 16.08 -7.11 -7.55
C GLY A 38 16.60 -8.54 -7.36
N GLU A 39 16.49 -9.06 -6.15
CA GLU A 39 16.88 -10.45 -5.79
C GLU A 39 15.77 -11.48 -6.05
N GLY A 40 14.55 -11.04 -6.32
CA GLY A 40 13.40 -11.93 -6.52
C GLY A 40 12.72 -12.40 -5.23
N ASP A 41 13.03 -11.81 -4.09
CA ASP A 41 12.46 -12.18 -2.78
C ASP A 41 11.16 -11.41 -2.49
N TYR A 42 10.17 -11.60 -3.36
CA TYR A 42 8.87 -10.95 -3.29
C TYR A 42 7.80 -11.75 -4.07
N VAL A 43 6.52 -11.42 -3.81
CA VAL A 43 5.42 -11.79 -4.71
C VAL A 43 4.57 -10.54 -4.94
N LEU A 44 4.53 -10.06 -6.18
CA LEU A 44 3.79 -8.86 -6.58
C LEU A 44 2.96 -9.15 -7.83
N PRO A 45 1.67 -9.54 -7.68
CA PRO A 45 0.77 -9.69 -8.80
C PRO A 45 0.36 -8.32 -9.38
N GLU A 46 -0.25 -8.35 -10.57
CA GLU A 46 -0.93 -7.19 -11.14
C GLU A 46 -2.00 -6.65 -10.17
N LYS A 47 -2.12 -5.32 -10.12
CA LYS A 47 -3.18 -4.68 -9.34
C LYS A 47 -4.55 -4.95 -9.97
N ILE A 48 -5.57 -5.08 -9.14
CA ILE A 48 -6.96 -5.12 -9.60
C ILE A 48 -7.45 -3.67 -9.64
N VAL A 49 -7.97 -3.26 -10.80
CA VAL A 49 -8.54 -1.92 -11.02
C VAL A 49 -10.05 -2.06 -11.14
N LEU A 50 -10.77 -1.32 -10.31
CA LEU A 50 -12.22 -1.15 -10.42
C LEU A 50 -12.51 0.23 -10.99
N ASP A 51 -12.95 0.25 -12.25
CA ASP A 51 -13.46 1.41 -12.98
C ASP A 51 -14.91 1.12 -13.36
N TRP A 52 -15.82 2.07 -13.16
CA TRP A 52 -17.26 1.82 -13.33
C TRP A 52 -18.02 2.92 -14.08
N GLU A 53 -17.35 4.03 -14.42
CA GLU A 53 -17.93 5.18 -15.11
C GLU A 53 -16.96 5.72 -16.16
N GLU A 54 -17.53 6.15 -17.30
CA GLU A 54 -16.80 6.94 -18.29
C GLU A 54 -16.57 8.36 -17.74
N PRO A 55 -15.35 8.90 -17.81
CA PRO A 55 -15.04 10.23 -17.31
C PRO A 55 -15.56 11.27 -18.31
N PRO A 56 -15.87 12.50 -17.85
CA PRO A 56 -16.10 13.62 -18.75
C PRO A 56 -14.89 13.85 -19.68
N PRO A 57 -15.09 14.45 -20.86
CA PRO A 57 -14.00 14.75 -21.78
C PRO A 57 -12.88 15.55 -21.12
N GLY A 58 -11.67 14.99 -21.10
CA GLY A 58 -10.49 15.63 -20.51
C GLY A 58 -10.29 15.38 -19.01
N GLU A 59 -11.13 14.58 -18.36
CA GLU A 59 -11.00 14.20 -16.95
C GLU A 59 -10.42 12.78 -16.78
N LEU A 60 -9.85 12.52 -15.60
CA LEU A 60 -9.38 11.20 -15.19
C LEU A 60 -10.55 10.35 -14.64
N HIS A 61 -10.44 9.03 -14.80
CA HIS A 61 -11.40 8.07 -14.24
C HIS A 61 -11.37 8.06 -12.71
N ASN A 62 -12.56 7.95 -12.10
CA ASN A 62 -12.66 7.45 -10.73
C ASN A 62 -12.27 5.99 -10.74
N HIS A 63 -11.45 5.57 -9.78
CA HIS A 63 -11.00 4.20 -9.72
C HIS A 63 -10.64 3.76 -8.30
N ILE A 64 -10.74 2.46 -8.06
CA ILE A 64 -10.21 1.82 -6.86
C ILE A 64 -9.13 0.83 -7.30
N ASN A 65 -7.93 0.95 -6.72
CA ASN A 65 -6.84 0.01 -6.93
C ASN A 65 -6.69 -0.89 -5.69
N ILE A 66 -6.76 -2.20 -5.90
CA ILE A 66 -6.42 -3.21 -4.91
C ILE A 66 -5.04 -3.75 -5.27
N MET A 67 -4.06 -3.51 -4.39
CA MET A 67 -2.65 -3.81 -4.61
C MET A 67 -2.14 -4.77 -3.52
N PRO A 68 -2.27 -6.10 -3.70
CA PRO A 68 -1.72 -7.08 -2.78
C PRO A 68 -0.23 -7.35 -3.06
N GLY A 69 0.52 -7.81 -2.05
CA GLY A 69 1.90 -8.24 -2.22
C GLY A 69 2.47 -8.94 -1.00
N TYR A 70 3.53 -9.71 -1.21
CA TYR A 70 4.41 -10.26 -0.18
C TYR A 70 5.83 -9.73 -0.38
N LEU A 71 6.51 -9.41 0.72
CA LEU A 71 7.90 -9.02 0.74
C LEU A 71 8.67 -9.89 1.75
N GLY A 72 9.76 -10.49 1.30
CA GLY A 72 10.62 -11.35 2.12
C GLY A 72 11.61 -10.57 2.99
N GLY A 73 12.82 -11.11 3.13
CA GLY A 73 13.89 -10.53 3.94
C GLY A 73 13.51 -10.30 5.40
N ARG A 74 13.89 -9.14 5.95
CA ARG A 74 13.58 -8.76 7.35
C ARG A 74 12.12 -8.42 7.59
N PHE A 75 11.33 -8.24 6.53
CA PHE A 75 9.93 -7.83 6.64
C PHE A 75 9.00 -9.03 6.80
N ASP A 76 9.21 -10.08 5.99
CA ASP A 76 8.43 -11.33 5.98
C ASP A 76 6.92 -11.08 6.18
N VAL A 77 6.37 -10.22 5.32
CA VAL A 77 5.04 -9.65 5.50
C VAL A 77 4.21 -9.75 4.23
N VAL A 78 2.95 -10.13 4.40
CA VAL A 78 1.91 -9.99 3.37
C VAL A 78 1.09 -8.75 3.66
N GLY A 79 0.77 -8.00 2.62
CA GLY A 79 0.01 -6.76 2.72
C GLY A 79 -0.90 -6.53 1.51
N LEU A 80 -1.77 -5.55 1.70
CA LEU A 80 -2.76 -5.09 0.73
C LEU A 80 -2.86 -3.59 0.91
N LYS A 81 -2.80 -2.84 -0.19
CA LYS A 81 -3.25 -1.46 -0.22
C LYS A 81 -4.53 -1.38 -1.06
N ASP A 82 -5.62 -0.98 -0.44
CA ASP A 82 -6.85 -0.58 -1.10
C ASP A 82 -6.89 0.95 -1.11
N ILE A 83 -6.80 1.54 -2.30
CA ILE A 83 -6.73 3.00 -2.47
C ILE A 83 -7.64 3.45 -3.60
N ALA A 84 -8.51 4.40 -3.26
CA ALA A 84 -9.41 5.03 -4.22
C ALA A 84 -8.85 6.37 -4.70
N SER A 85 -9.08 6.68 -5.97
CA SER A 85 -8.85 8.00 -6.54
C SER A 85 -10.16 8.53 -7.11
N PHE A 86 -10.54 9.70 -6.60
CA PHE A 86 -11.67 10.48 -7.09
C PHE A 86 -11.12 11.85 -7.48
N PRO A 87 -10.73 12.07 -8.74
CA PRO A 87 -10.01 13.29 -9.16
C PRO A 87 -10.76 14.61 -8.89
N ARG A 88 -12.07 14.54 -8.63
CA ARG A 88 -12.92 15.68 -8.28
C ARG A 88 -12.94 15.97 -6.78
N ASN A 89 -12.39 15.10 -5.94
CA ASN A 89 -12.16 15.39 -4.53
C ASN A 89 -10.91 16.28 -4.41
N PRO A 90 -10.90 17.23 -3.45
CA PRO A 90 -9.77 18.14 -3.23
C PRO A 90 -8.50 17.42 -2.79
#